data_AF-A0A8H5TCW8-F1
#
_entry.id   AF-A0A8H5TCW8-F1
#
_cell.length_a   1.000
_cell.length_b   1.000
_cell.length_c   1.000
_cell.angle_alpha   90.00
_cell.angle_beta   90.00
_cell.angle_gamma   90.00
#
_symmetry.space_group_name_H-M   'P 1'
#
loop_
_entity.id
_entity.type
_entity.pdbx_description
1 polymer ?
#
loop_
_entity_poly.entity_id
_entity_poly.type
_entity_poly.pdbx_seq_one_letter_code
_entity_poly.pdbx_strand_id
1 'polypeptide(L)'
;MTIFWGLVGLVIIPDSPAITRALWLSESERELCRLRMSDSGVKTSRIIPFKTLVQKMKLLVLSPLSYLFLAGYLQFAWSQRANAYFLLFLKGLQNADGTPRYSVYTVNLIPLGGYAISIVCNIGLNALSDWKAWRWQVSVGAATLQLIATSVLSGWPDSWKTIMAFYFLTFATAAWGYALLAWLAEILRKEPEVRSILVAIAVTLVYAGHASIPLRAWRVSDSPRYPVGFPLAAAFSVGSIVAIMGMWFYVRKYPDIVAWGLDPEGVQVRDEEKIIPRDDDQKTPVDRSDRL
;
A
#
# COMPACT_ATOMS: atom_id res chain seq x y z
N MET A 1 2.59 23.62 -0.30
CA MET A 1 3.29 22.49 -0.96
C MET A 1 2.32 21.38 -1.35
N THR A 2 1.52 20.84 -0.41
CA THR A 2 0.57 19.73 -0.66
C THR A 2 -0.57 20.08 -1.64
N ILE A 3 -1.18 21.26 -1.55
CA ILE A 3 -2.25 21.70 -2.46
C ILE A 3 -1.73 21.79 -3.91
N PHE A 4 -0.54 22.36 -4.08
CA PHE A 4 0.10 22.49 -5.40
C PHE A 4 0.30 21.11 -6.05
N TRP A 5 0.90 20.16 -5.33
CA TRP A 5 1.06 18.79 -5.85
C TRP A 5 -0.27 18.08 -6.08
N GLY A 6 -1.30 18.36 -5.27
CA GLY A 6 -2.66 17.88 -5.51
C GLY A 6 -3.22 18.38 -6.84
N LEU A 7 -3.08 19.67 -7.15
CA LEU A 7 -3.52 20.26 -8.40
C LEU A 7 -2.73 19.73 -9.61
N VAL A 8 -1.41 19.62 -9.48
CA VAL A 8 -0.55 19.01 -10.51
C VAL A 8 -0.95 17.56 -10.77
N GLY A 9 -1.28 16.82 -9.71
CA GLY A 9 -1.75 15.44 -9.79
C GLY A 9 -3.01 15.27 -10.65
N LEU A 10 -3.96 16.21 -10.58
CA LEU A 10 -5.18 16.18 -11.41
C LEU A 10 -4.92 16.29 -12.91
N VAL A 11 -3.78 16.87 -13.30
CA VAL A 11 -3.40 17.05 -14.72
C VAL A 11 -2.52 15.89 -15.19
N ILE A 12 -1.61 15.41 -14.33
CA ILE A 12 -0.60 14.42 -14.72
C ILE A 12 -1.11 12.98 -14.57
N ILE A 13 -1.81 12.66 -13.49
CA ILE A 13 -2.20 11.27 -13.17
C ILE A 13 -3.43 10.90 -14.00
N PRO A 14 -3.34 9.92 -14.91
CA PRO A 14 -4.48 9.51 -15.71
C PRO A 14 -5.47 8.69 -14.88
N ASP A 15 -6.77 8.82 -15.18
CA ASP A 15 -7.79 7.91 -14.64
C ASP A 15 -7.66 6.52 -15.28
N SER A 16 -8.54 5.59 -14.87
CA SER A 16 -8.68 4.26 -15.49
C SER A 16 -8.73 4.36 -17.02
N PRO A 17 -7.99 3.53 -17.77
CA PRO A 17 -7.98 3.53 -19.24
C PRO A 17 -9.37 3.43 -19.90
N ALA A 18 -10.37 2.90 -19.18
CA ALA A 18 -11.75 2.85 -19.66
C ALA A 18 -12.42 4.22 -19.74
N ILE A 19 -12.07 5.16 -18.85
CA ILE A 19 -12.77 6.45 -18.67
C ILE A 19 -11.81 7.65 -18.66
N THR A 20 -10.56 7.45 -19.10
CA THR A 20 -9.49 8.43 -18.93
C THR A 20 -9.79 9.76 -19.61
N ARG A 21 -9.58 10.85 -18.86
CA ARG A 21 -9.67 12.24 -19.33
C ARG A 21 -8.31 12.91 -19.52
N ALA A 22 -7.22 12.13 -19.47
CA ALA A 22 -5.86 12.65 -19.55
C ALA A 22 -5.63 13.38 -20.88
N LEU A 23 -5.24 14.66 -20.77
CA LEU A 23 -5.02 15.56 -21.90
C LEU A 23 -3.81 15.16 -22.77
N TRP A 24 -2.85 14.44 -22.17
CA TRP A 24 -1.59 14.07 -22.81
C TRP A 24 -1.62 12.70 -23.52
N LEU A 25 -2.73 11.96 -23.42
CA LEU A 25 -2.90 10.67 -24.12
C LEU A 25 -3.69 10.84 -25.41
N SER A 26 -3.09 10.45 -26.54
CA SER A 26 -3.78 10.33 -27.83
C SER A 26 -4.81 9.19 -27.82
N GLU A 27 -5.76 9.21 -28.75
CA GLU A 27 -6.76 8.14 -28.87
C GLU A 27 -6.14 6.76 -29.11
N SER A 28 -5.07 6.70 -29.91
CA SER A 28 -4.33 5.46 -30.19
C SER A 28 -3.67 4.86 -28.93
N GLU A 29 -3.09 5.70 -28.06
CA GLU A 29 -2.49 5.27 -26.81
C GLU A 29 -3.55 4.84 -25.79
N ARG A 30 -4.72 5.50 -25.79
CA ARG A 30 -5.85 5.09 -24.96
C ARG A 30 -6.34 3.70 -25.35
N GLU A 31 -6.45 3.42 -26.64
CA GLU A 31 -6.87 2.10 -27.12
C GLU A 31 -5.83 1.02 -26.80
N LEU A 32 -4.55 1.32 -27.01
CA LEU A 32 -3.46 0.43 -26.59
C LEU A 32 -3.51 0.11 -25.09
N CYS A 33 -3.81 1.09 -24.25
CA CYS A 33 -3.99 0.89 -22.82
C CYS A 33 -5.18 -0.04 -22.49
N ARG A 34 -6.30 0.10 -23.22
CA ARG A 34 -7.47 -0.79 -23.05
C ARG A 34 -7.13 -2.22 -23.44
N LEU A 35 -6.46 -2.41 -24.57
CA LEU A 35 -6.01 -3.73 -25.05
C LEU A 35 -5.08 -4.41 -24.02
N ARG A 36 -4.09 -3.68 -23.49
CA ARG A 36 -3.20 -4.21 -22.45
C ARG A 36 -3.95 -4.63 -21.18
N MET A 37 -4.98 -3.87 -20.79
CA MET A 37 -5.82 -4.23 -19.64
C MET A 37 -6.69 -5.46 -19.90
N SER A 38 -7.27 -5.59 -21.10
CA SER A 38 -8.04 -6.78 -21.48
C SER A 38 -7.16 -8.02 -21.55
N ASP A 39 -5.96 -7.92 -22.12
CA ASP A 39 -5.00 -9.03 -22.24
C ASP A 39 -4.52 -9.51 -20.87
N SER A 40 -4.39 -8.60 -19.90
CA SER A 40 -4.02 -8.92 -18.52
C SER A 40 -5.21 -9.50 -17.72
N GLY A 41 -6.41 -9.56 -18.30
CA GLY A 41 -7.62 -10.03 -17.67
C GLY A 41 -8.09 -9.18 -16.49
N VAL A 42 -7.64 -7.92 -16.40
CA VAL A 42 -7.95 -6.99 -15.30
C VAL A 42 -9.28 -6.31 -15.61
N LYS A 43 -10.25 -6.39 -14.69
CA LYS A 43 -11.48 -5.61 -14.84
C LYS A 43 -11.17 -4.14 -14.50
N THR A 44 -11.44 -3.24 -15.43
CA THR A 44 -11.37 -1.79 -15.19
C THR A 44 -12.49 -1.36 -14.26
N SER A 45 -12.19 -0.49 -13.29
CA SER A 45 -13.21 0.07 -12.41
C SER A 45 -14.26 0.84 -13.21
N ARG A 46 -15.54 0.64 -12.87
CA ARG A 46 -16.69 1.38 -13.40
C ARG A 46 -17.45 2.01 -12.24
N ILE A 47 -18.25 3.04 -12.52
CA ILE A 47 -19.15 3.61 -11.51
C ILE A 47 -20.18 2.52 -11.15
N ILE A 48 -20.19 2.12 -9.88
CA ILE A 48 -21.02 1.02 -9.37
C ILE A 48 -22.26 1.57 -8.64
N PRO A 49 -23.45 0.98 -8.83
CA PRO A 49 -24.64 1.33 -8.07
C PRO A 49 -24.50 0.98 -6.57
N PHE A 50 -25.10 1.80 -5.70
CA PHE A 50 -24.94 1.70 -4.24
C PHE A 50 -25.24 0.31 -3.65
N LYS A 51 -26.21 -0.43 -4.21
CA LYS A 51 -26.54 -1.79 -3.76
C LYS A 51 -25.38 -2.77 -3.95
N THR A 52 -24.70 -2.70 -5.09
CA THR A 52 -23.52 -3.53 -5.37
C THR A 52 -22.35 -3.14 -4.49
N LEU A 53 -22.20 -1.86 -4.15
CA LEU A 53 -21.21 -1.40 -3.18
C LEU A 53 -21.41 -2.05 -1.80
N VAL A 54 -22.65 -2.09 -1.30
CA VAL A 54 -22.98 -2.74 -0.02
C VAL A 54 -22.68 -4.23 -0.05
N GLN A 55 -22.94 -4.92 -1.16
CA GLN A 55 -22.59 -6.33 -1.33
C GLN A 55 -21.07 -6.55 -1.32
N LYS A 56 -20.31 -5.71 -2.04
CA LYS A 56 -18.84 -5.75 -2.05
C LYS A 56 -18.24 -5.44 -0.67
N MET A 57 -18.85 -4.54 0.10
CA MET A 57 -18.48 -4.27 1.50
C MET A 57 -18.68 -5.50 2.39
N LYS A 58 -19.80 -6.22 2.23
CA LYS A 58 -20.03 -7.48 2.98
C LYS A 58 -18.99 -8.53 2.64
N LEU A 59 -18.68 -8.70 1.36
CA LEU A 59 -17.62 -9.63 0.90
C LEU A 59 -16.25 -9.26 1.47
N LEU A 60 -15.96 -7.97 1.59
CA LEU A 60 -14.72 -7.49 2.21
C LEU A 60 -14.64 -7.89 3.69
N VAL A 61 -15.71 -7.63 4.45
CA VAL A 61 -15.79 -7.92 5.90
C VAL A 61 -15.81 -9.42 6.19
N LEU A 62 -16.27 -10.24 5.25
CA LEU A 62 -16.30 -11.69 5.41
C LEU A 62 -15.01 -12.37 4.93
N SER A 63 -14.19 -11.70 4.12
CA SER A 63 -12.99 -12.32 3.55
C SER A 63 -11.80 -12.32 4.51
N PRO A 64 -11.23 -13.51 4.84
CA PRO A 64 -9.99 -13.61 5.60
C PRO A 64 -8.83 -12.85 4.94
N LEU A 65 -8.83 -12.75 3.61
CA LEU A 65 -7.81 -12.01 2.84
C LEU A 65 -7.75 -10.54 3.25
N SER A 66 -8.90 -9.90 3.46
CA SER A 66 -8.98 -8.49 3.86
C SER A 66 -8.31 -8.27 5.21
N TYR A 67 -8.57 -9.13 6.19
CA TYR A 67 -7.98 -9.03 7.52
C TYR A 67 -6.48 -9.33 7.51
N LEU A 68 -6.04 -10.34 6.75
CA LEU A 68 -4.61 -10.66 6.60
C LEU A 68 -3.85 -9.51 5.93
N PHE A 69 -4.42 -8.92 4.88
CA PHE A 69 -3.85 -7.74 4.24
C PHE A 69 -3.81 -6.54 5.20
N LEU A 70 -4.92 -6.24 5.89
CA LEU A 70 -4.98 -5.13 6.84
C LEU A 70 -3.99 -5.33 7.98
N ALA A 71 -3.92 -6.52 8.59
CA ALA A 71 -2.95 -6.83 9.63
C ALA A 71 -1.51 -6.66 9.12
N GLY A 72 -1.20 -7.21 7.94
CA GLY A 72 0.12 -7.07 7.31
C GLY A 72 0.50 -5.61 7.05
N TYR A 73 -0.43 -4.85 6.46
CA TYR A 73 -0.20 -3.48 6.03
C TYR A 73 -0.10 -2.50 7.21
N LEU A 74 -1.07 -2.54 8.13
CA LEU A 74 -1.13 -1.62 9.26
C LEU A 74 0.07 -1.80 10.17
N GLN A 75 0.38 -3.05 10.56
CA GLN A 75 1.44 -3.30 11.53
C GLN A 75 2.80 -2.87 10.97
N PHE A 76 3.14 -3.20 9.72
CA PHE A 76 4.41 -2.71 9.17
C PHE A 76 4.42 -1.17 9.08
N ALA A 77 3.36 -0.53 8.60
CA ALA A 77 3.31 0.94 8.51
C ALA A 77 3.48 1.62 9.88
N TRP A 78 3.00 1.01 10.95
CA TRP A 78 3.23 1.49 12.32
C TRP A 78 4.65 1.21 12.81
N SER A 79 5.22 0.06 12.45
CA SER A 79 6.62 -0.28 12.75
C SER A 79 7.61 0.67 12.08
N GLN A 80 7.42 0.95 10.79
CA GLN A 80 8.29 1.80 9.99
C GLN A 80 8.36 3.23 10.55
N ARG A 81 7.32 3.67 11.28
CA ARG A 81 7.26 5.00 11.90
C ARG A 81 8.42 5.29 12.86
N ALA A 82 9.14 4.27 13.32
CA ALA A 82 10.38 4.40 14.07
C ALA A 82 11.42 5.33 13.41
N ASN A 83 11.47 5.36 12.06
CA ASN A 83 12.41 6.21 11.31
C ASN A 83 12.23 7.72 11.60
N ALA A 84 11.01 8.16 11.93
CA ALA A 84 10.68 9.56 12.20
C ALA A 84 11.36 10.09 13.48
N TYR A 85 11.81 9.19 14.36
CA TYR A 85 12.46 9.54 15.63
C TYR A 85 13.98 9.63 15.52
N PHE A 86 14.54 9.34 14.35
CA PHE A 86 15.99 9.45 14.10
C PHE A 86 16.50 10.87 14.35
N LEU A 87 15.73 11.89 13.97
CA LEU A 87 16.06 13.28 14.22
C LEU A 87 16.21 13.58 15.71
N LEU A 88 15.34 13.02 16.55
CA LEU A 88 15.38 13.28 17.99
C LEU A 88 16.57 12.57 18.65
N PHE A 89 16.94 11.38 18.17
CA PHE A 89 18.21 10.74 18.54
C PHE A 89 19.42 11.62 18.21
N LEU A 90 19.49 12.16 16.99
CA LEU A 90 20.60 13.04 16.58
C LEU A 90 20.66 14.32 17.43
N LYS A 91 19.51 14.88 17.78
CA LYS A 91 19.41 16.06 18.65
C LYS A 91 19.89 15.77 20.08
N GLY A 92 19.65 14.56 20.59
CA GLY A 92 20.07 14.12 21.92
C GLY A 92 21.53 13.71 22.02
N LEU A 93 22.25 13.62 20.90
CA LEU A 93 23.63 13.13 20.87
C LEU A 93 24.61 14.22 21.33
N GLN A 94 25.37 13.93 22.38
CA GLN A 94 26.33 14.86 22.98
C GLN A 94 27.79 14.40 22.82
N ASN A 95 28.70 15.35 22.86
CA ASN A 95 30.14 15.12 22.97
C ASN A 95 30.54 14.89 24.43
N ALA A 96 31.80 14.52 24.68
CA ALA A 96 32.30 14.24 26.03
C ALA A 96 32.25 15.48 26.96
N ASP A 97 32.23 16.68 26.38
CA ASP A 97 32.09 17.97 27.06
C ASP A 97 30.63 18.38 27.33
N GLY A 98 29.66 17.53 26.97
CA GLY A 98 28.22 17.80 27.13
C GLY A 98 27.62 18.71 26.04
N THR A 99 28.42 19.18 25.08
CA THR A 99 27.90 19.98 23.96
C THR A 99 27.14 19.11 22.95
N PRO A 100 26.13 19.65 22.23
CA PRO A 100 25.49 18.93 21.15
C PRO A 100 26.50 18.52 20.09
N ARG A 101 26.49 17.24 19.69
CA ARG A 101 27.42 16.74 18.66
C ARG A 101 27.15 17.35 17.28
N TYR A 102 25.89 17.62 16.98
CA TYR A 102 25.46 18.13 15.69
C TYR A 102 24.73 19.47 15.85
N SER A 103 24.96 20.39 14.91
CA SER A 103 24.21 21.64 14.82
C SER A 103 22.75 21.38 14.46
N VAL A 104 21.86 22.34 14.73
CA VAL A 104 20.44 22.26 14.33
C VAL A 104 20.30 22.02 12.83
N TYR A 105 21.16 22.62 12.00
CA TYR A 105 21.17 22.38 10.57
C TYR A 105 21.54 20.92 10.24
N THR A 106 22.64 20.42 10.81
CA THR A 106 23.14 19.05 10.54
C THR A 106 22.16 17.98 11.00
N VAL A 107 21.47 18.17 12.13
CA VAL A 107 20.43 17.26 12.64
C VAL A 107 19.25 17.11 11.67
N ASN A 108 18.92 18.17 10.92
CA ASN A 108 17.90 18.11 9.87
C ASN A 108 18.45 17.58 8.53
N LEU A 109 19.75 17.72 8.29
CA LEU A 109 20.40 17.29 7.05
C LEU A 109 20.62 15.77 7.00
N ILE A 110 21.08 15.15 8.10
CA ILE A 110 21.43 13.72 8.15
C ILE A 110 20.25 12.81 7.74
N PRO A 111 19.00 13.00 8.23
CA PRO A 111 17.87 12.17 7.84
C PRO A 111 17.54 12.21 6.34
N LEU A 112 17.92 13.26 5.60
CA LEU A 112 17.74 13.32 4.14
C LEU A 112 18.50 12.21 3.43
N GLY A 113 19.68 11.82 3.93
CA GLY A 113 20.41 10.66 3.43
C GLY A 113 19.63 9.35 3.61
N GLY A 114 18.86 9.24 4.70
CA GLY A 114 17.95 8.12 4.94
C GLY A 114 16.84 8.08 3.90
N TYR A 115 16.20 9.21 3.62
CA TYR A 115 15.19 9.29 2.57
C TYR A 115 15.75 9.00 1.16
N ALA A 116 17.00 9.38 0.87
CA ALA A 116 17.67 8.98 -0.37
C ALA A 116 17.83 7.45 -0.46
N ILE A 117 18.24 6.79 0.63
CA ILE A 117 18.28 5.32 0.73
C ILE A 117 16.87 4.74 0.48
N SER A 118 15.83 5.32 1.09
CA SER A 118 14.45 4.89 0.86
C SER A 118 14.07 4.93 -0.63
N ILE A 119 14.45 5.98 -1.36
CA ILE A 119 14.16 6.11 -2.80
C ILE A 119 14.86 4.99 -3.58
N VAL A 120 16.17 4.82 -3.36
CA VAL A 120 16.97 3.81 -4.09
C VAL A 120 16.45 2.39 -3.80
N CYS A 121 16.22 2.06 -2.53
CA CYS A 121 15.70 0.76 -2.14
C CYS A 121 14.29 0.54 -2.69
N ASN A 122 13.43 1.56 -2.66
CA ASN A 122 12.06 1.45 -3.18
C ASN A 122 12.04 1.15 -4.68
N ILE A 123 12.80 1.90 -5.48
CA ILE A 123 12.90 1.68 -6.93
C ILE A 123 13.53 0.31 -7.21
N GLY A 124 14.69 0.03 -6.62
CA GLY A 124 15.44 -1.19 -6.90
C GLY A 124 14.69 -2.47 -6.52
N LEU A 125 14.12 -2.51 -5.30
CA LEU A 125 13.44 -3.71 -4.82
C LEU A 125 12.08 -3.92 -5.49
N ASN A 126 11.34 -2.86 -5.83
CA ASN A 126 10.09 -3.04 -6.59
C ASN A 126 10.34 -3.37 -8.05
N ALA A 127 11.36 -2.81 -8.70
CA ALA A 127 11.75 -3.24 -10.04
C ALA A 127 12.17 -4.72 -10.05
N LEU A 128 12.90 -5.18 -9.02
CA LEU A 128 13.21 -6.59 -8.83
C LEU A 128 11.94 -7.43 -8.58
N SER A 129 11.01 -6.92 -7.77
CA SER A 129 9.71 -7.54 -7.51
C SER A 129 8.92 -7.76 -8.80
N ASP A 130 8.86 -6.75 -9.67
CA ASP A 130 8.16 -6.83 -10.95
C ASP A 130 8.83 -7.81 -11.92
N TRP A 131 10.18 -7.80 -12.01
CA TRP A 131 10.90 -8.70 -12.90
C TRP A 131 10.79 -10.18 -12.49
N LYS A 132 10.80 -10.47 -11.18
CA LYS A 132 10.79 -11.84 -10.65
C LYS A 132 9.42 -12.30 -10.14
N ALA A 133 8.40 -11.46 -10.22
CA ALA A 133 7.13 -11.63 -9.51
C ALA A 133 7.32 -11.90 -8.00
N TRP A 134 8.35 -11.29 -7.40
CA TRP A 134 8.72 -11.46 -5.98
C TRP A 134 7.95 -10.49 -5.09
N ARG A 135 6.63 -10.68 -5.03
CA ARG A 135 5.72 -9.80 -4.30
C ARG A 135 5.89 -9.93 -2.78
N TRP A 136 5.49 -11.07 -2.23
CA TRP A 136 5.54 -11.31 -0.80
C TRP A 136 6.97 -11.38 -0.26
N GLN A 137 7.95 -11.83 -1.08
CA GLN A 137 9.36 -11.91 -0.69
C GLN A 137 9.95 -10.54 -0.42
N VAL A 138 9.66 -9.55 -1.26
CA VAL A 138 10.15 -8.17 -1.05
C VAL A 138 9.50 -7.56 0.19
N SER A 139 8.19 -7.76 0.38
CA SER A 139 7.50 -7.27 1.59
C SER A 139 8.01 -7.93 2.87
N VAL A 140 8.18 -9.26 2.90
CA VAL A 140 8.71 -9.99 4.06
C VAL A 140 10.19 -9.69 4.29
N GLY A 141 10.98 -9.53 3.23
CA GLY A 141 12.39 -9.15 3.33
C GLY A 141 12.57 -7.77 3.98
N ALA A 142 11.78 -6.78 3.55
CA ALA A 142 11.77 -5.47 4.17
C ALA A 142 11.24 -5.51 5.63
N ALA A 143 10.20 -6.31 5.91
CA ALA A 143 9.72 -6.60 7.26
C ALA A 143 10.76 -7.23 8.18
N THR A 144 11.56 -8.15 7.65
CA THR A 144 12.64 -8.80 8.38
C THR A 144 13.77 -7.82 8.67
N LEU A 145 14.15 -6.98 7.70
CA LEU A 145 15.15 -5.94 7.92
C LEU A 145 14.68 -4.91 8.96
N GLN A 146 13.40 -4.53 8.93
CA GLN A 146 12.79 -3.64 9.92
C GLN A 146 12.79 -4.28 11.31
N LEU A 147 12.46 -5.57 11.41
CA LEU A 147 12.52 -6.32 12.66
C LEU A 147 13.93 -6.31 13.24
N ILE A 148 14.94 -6.67 12.44
CA ILE A 148 16.34 -6.65 12.88
C ILE A 148 16.74 -5.25 13.37
N ALA A 149 16.42 -4.20 12.60
CA ALA A 149 16.78 -2.84 12.97
C ALA A 149 16.11 -2.39 14.26
N THR A 150 14.80 -2.60 14.39
CA THR A 150 14.04 -2.21 15.58
C THR A 150 14.39 -3.05 16.81
N SER A 151 14.74 -4.33 16.65
CA SER A 151 15.24 -5.18 17.73
C SER A 151 16.60 -4.71 18.25
N VAL A 152 17.54 -4.34 17.38
CA VAL A 152 18.84 -3.80 17.82
C VAL A 152 18.67 -2.43 18.48
N LEU A 153 17.83 -1.56 17.92
CA LEU A 153 17.51 -0.28 18.54
C LEU A 153 16.79 -0.45 19.89
N SER A 154 15.99 -1.49 20.05
CA SER A 154 15.39 -1.86 21.34
C SER A 154 16.43 -2.32 22.36
N GLY A 155 17.48 -3.02 21.95
CA GLY A 155 18.60 -3.39 22.81
C GLY A 155 19.48 -2.21 23.21
N TRP A 156 19.41 -1.12 22.45
CA TRP A 156 20.12 0.15 22.65
C TRP A 156 21.63 -0.01 22.88
N PRO A 157 22.42 -0.35 21.83
CA PRO A 157 23.85 -0.57 21.97
C PRO A 157 24.60 0.71 22.37
N ASP A 158 25.71 0.58 23.09
CA ASP A 158 26.49 1.73 23.61
C ASP A 158 27.10 2.61 22.51
N SER A 159 27.37 2.03 21.34
CA SER A 159 27.92 2.73 20.19
C SER A 159 26.85 3.54 19.46
N TRP A 160 26.94 4.87 19.55
CA TRP A 160 26.08 5.78 18.80
C TRP A 160 26.19 5.58 17.28
N LYS A 161 27.36 5.14 16.76
CA LYS A 161 27.55 4.83 15.34
C LYS A 161 26.70 3.64 14.93
N THR A 162 26.62 2.63 15.81
CA THR A 162 25.78 1.45 15.63
C THR A 162 24.30 1.84 15.64
N ILE A 163 23.86 2.63 16.62
CA ILE A 163 22.49 3.17 16.67
C ILE A 163 22.15 3.92 15.37
N MET A 164 23.05 4.79 14.92
CA MET A 164 22.87 5.55 13.68
C MET A 164 22.74 4.66 12.45
N ALA A 165 23.59 3.62 12.33
CA ALA A 165 23.51 2.66 11.24
C ALA A 165 22.15 1.94 11.23
N PHE A 166 21.69 1.45 12.38
CA PHE A 166 20.39 0.76 12.46
C PHE A 166 19.20 1.69 12.21
N TYR A 167 19.30 2.98 12.57
CA TYR A 167 18.32 3.97 12.12
C TYR A 167 18.31 4.08 10.59
N PHE A 168 19.46 4.19 9.93
CA PHE A 168 19.51 4.21 8.45
C PHE A 168 18.93 2.95 7.82
N LEU A 169 19.13 1.77 8.44
CA LEU A 169 18.50 0.52 7.99
C LEU A 169 16.97 0.60 7.99
N THR A 170 16.35 1.30 8.95
CA THR A 170 14.88 1.51 8.94
C THR A 170 14.37 2.31 7.74
N PHE A 171 15.24 3.09 7.07
CA PHE A 171 14.88 3.79 5.84
C PHE A 171 14.96 2.88 4.60
N ALA A 172 15.82 1.86 4.63
CA ALA A 172 15.98 0.90 3.53
C ALA A 172 14.76 -0.01 3.34
N THR A 173 13.81 -0.01 4.28
CA THR A 173 12.63 -0.88 4.28
C THR A 173 11.45 -0.29 3.50
N ALA A 174 11.60 0.87 2.86
CA ALA A 174 10.51 1.62 2.20
C ALA A 174 9.80 0.89 1.05
N ALA A 175 10.43 -0.12 0.44
CA ALA A 175 9.87 -0.86 -0.68
C ALA A 175 8.65 -1.73 -0.33
N TRP A 176 8.49 -2.07 0.95
CA TRP A 176 7.56 -3.10 1.44
C TRP A 176 6.11 -2.95 0.96
N GLY A 177 5.58 -1.71 1.01
CA GLY A 177 4.15 -1.42 0.88
C GLY A 177 3.70 -1.46 -0.57
N TYR A 178 4.56 -1.02 -1.49
CA TYR A 178 4.30 -1.07 -2.92
C TYR A 178 4.25 -2.52 -3.42
N ALA A 179 5.19 -3.37 -2.99
CA ALA A 179 5.17 -4.79 -3.31
C ALA A 179 3.91 -5.48 -2.78
N LEU A 180 3.47 -5.15 -1.56
CA LEU A 180 2.26 -5.73 -0.95
C LEU A 180 0.98 -5.24 -1.65
N LEU A 181 0.90 -3.96 -2.01
CA LEU A 181 -0.23 -3.40 -2.77
C LEU A 181 -0.30 -3.97 -4.18
N ALA A 182 0.83 -4.14 -4.86
CA ALA A 182 0.89 -4.77 -6.16
C ALA A 182 0.41 -6.23 -6.09
N TRP A 183 0.80 -6.95 -5.04
CA TRP A 183 0.32 -8.32 -4.82
C TRP A 183 -1.19 -8.39 -4.59
N LEU A 184 -1.71 -7.50 -3.74
CA LEU A 184 -3.16 -7.38 -3.53
C LEU A 184 -3.87 -7.08 -4.86
N ALA A 185 -3.27 -6.24 -5.70
CA ALA A 185 -3.81 -5.91 -7.01
C ALA A 185 -3.86 -7.10 -7.97
N GLU A 186 -2.89 -8.00 -7.92
CA GLU A 186 -2.89 -9.25 -8.68
C GLU A 186 -3.96 -10.22 -8.16
N ILE A 187 -4.07 -10.38 -6.84
CA ILE A 187 -5.05 -11.29 -6.22
C ILE A 187 -6.49 -10.82 -6.51
N LEU A 188 -6.75 -9.51 -6.35
CA LEU A 188 -8.06 -8.90 -6.55
C LEU A 188 -8.23 -8.29 -7.96
N ARG A 189 -7.54 -8.81 -8.97
CA ARG A 189 -7.59 -8.28 -10.35
C ARG A 189 -9.00 -8.25 -10.97
N LYS A 190 -9.90 -9.12 -10.51
CA LYS A 190 -11.31 -9.20 -10.95
C LYS A 190 -12.24 -8.31 -10.13
N GLU A 191 -11.75 -7.73 -9.03
CA GLU A 191 -12.53 -7.01 -8.01
C GLU A 191 -11.92 -5.63 -7.71
N PRO A 192 -11.85 -4.73 -8.71
CA PRO A 192 -11.17 -3.44 -8.57
C PRO A 192 -11.80 -2.54 -7.50
N GLU A 193 -13.11 -2.63 -7.27
CA GLU A 193 -13.80 -1.83 -6.24
C GLU A 193 -13.48 -2.30 -4.83
N VAL A 194 -13.48 -3.63 -4.59
CA VAL A 194 -13.09 -4.19 -3.29
C VAL A 194 -11.67 -3.78 -2.94
N ARG A 195 -10.76 -3.87 -3.92
CA ARG A 195 -9.36 -3.46 -3.76
C ARG A 195 -9.25 -1.98 -3.38
N SER A 196 -9.92 -1.09 -4.09
CA SER A 196 -9.86 0.36 -3.83
C SER A 196 -10.36 0.71 -2.42
N ILE A 197 -11.46 0.09 -1.99
CA ILE A 197 -12.01 0.28 -0.64
C ILE A 197 -11.04 -0.24 0.41
N LEU A 198 -10.48 -1.45 0.21
CA LEU A 198 -9.55 -2.05 1.15
C LEU A 198 -8.29 -1.19 1.34
N VAL A 199 -7.75 -0.63 0.26
CA VAL A 199 -6.63 0.31 0.31
C VAL A 199 -7.02 1.59 1.05
N ALA A 200 -8.21 2.15 0.79
CA ALA A 200 -8.69 3.35 1.48
C ALA A 200 -8.83 3.13 3.00
N ILE A 201 -9.40 1.98 3.41
CA ILE A 201 -9.49 1.59 4.82
C ILE A 201 -8.09 1.44 5.42
N ALA A 202 -7.18 0.76 4.72
CA ALA A 202 -5.82 0.54 5.20
C ALA A 202 -5.10 1.87 5.46
N VAL A 203 -5.13 2.79 4.50
CA VAL A 203 -4.50 4.12 4.62
C VAL A 203 -5.13 4.92 5.77
N THR A 204 -6.46 4.91 5.89
CA THR A 204 -7.17 5.61 6.97
C THR A 204 -6.74 5.11 8.34
N LEU A 205 -6.70 3.79 8.53
CA LEU A 205 -6.28 3.17 9.80
C LEU A 205 -4.79 3.37 10.09
N VAL A 206 -3.94 3.40 9.06
CA VAL A 206 -2.52 3.74 9.22
C VAL A 206 -2.38 5.14 9.80
N TYR A 207 -3.06 6.14 9.24
CA TYR A 207 -2.99 7.51 9.76
C TYR A 207 -3.63 7.66 11.15
N ALA A 208 -4.73 6.97 11.42
CA ALA A 208 -5.30 6.91 12.78
C ALA A 208 -4.29 6.33 13.78
N GLY A 209 -3.55 5.27 13.41
CA GLY A 209 -2.48 4.71 14.22
C GLY A 209 -1.28 5.65 14.35
N HIS A 210 -0.88 6.35 13.29
CA HIS A 210 0.18 7.37 13.35
C HIS A 210 -0.19 8.56 14.23
N ALA A 211 -1.47 8.88 14.40
CA ALA A 211 -1.92 9.91 15.33
C ALA A 211 -1.97 9.42 16.79
N SER A 212 -2.33 8.16 17.03
CA SER A 212 -2.61 7.62 18.37
C SER A 212 -1.42 6.91 19.02
N ILE A 213 -0.72 6.01 18.30
CA ILE A 213 0.36 5.18 18.84
C ILE A 213 1.52 6.02 19.40
N PRO A 214 2.01 7.06 18.70
CA PRO A 214 3.08 7.93 19.21
C PRO A 214 2.84 8.57 20.58
N LEU A 215 1.58 8.87 20.92
CA LEU A 215 1.23 9.54 22.18
C LEU A 215 1.75 8.77 23.40
N ARG A 216 1.82 7.44 23.30
CA ARG A 216 2.33 6.58 24.37
C ARG A 216 3.65 5.90 24.04
N ALA A 217 3.82 5.40 22.82
CA ALA A 217 4.98 4.60 22.46
C ALA A 217 6.24 5.43 22.23
N TRP A 218 6.09 6.69 21.80
CA TRP A 218 7.19 7.53 21.34
C TRP A 218 7.20 8.90 22.02
N ARG A 219 7.18 8.89 23.35
CA ARG A 219 7.16 10.12 24.15
C ARG A 219 8.51 10.83 24.09
N VAL A 220 8.47 12.16 24.07
CA VAL A 220 9.68 12.99 24.09
C VAL A 220 10.51 12.75 25.36
N SER A 221 9.86 12.48 26.50
CA SER A 221 10.52 12.12 27.77
C SER A 221 11.36 10.86 27.70
N ASP A 222 11.02 9.96 26.78
CA ASP A 222 11.63 8.65 26.66
C ASP A 222 12.76 8.64 25.61
N SER A 223 12.99 9.80 24.97
CA SER A 223 14.08 10.02 24.05
C SER A 223 15.43 9.88 24.74
N PRO A 224 16.45 9.29 24.08
CA PRO A 224 16.43 8.74 22.71
C PRO A 224 16.12 7.23 22.66
N ARG A 225 15.92 6.58 23.82
CA ARG A 225 15.88 5.11 23.93
C ARG A 225 14.53 4.49 23.60
N TYR A 226 13.42 5.21 23.78
CA TYR A 226 12.06 4.75 23.50
C TYR A 226 11.79 3.29 23.93
N PRO A 227 11.80 3.00 25.24
CA PRO A 227 11.72 1.62 25.77
C PRO A 227 10.39 0.94 25.45
N VAL A 228 9.37 1.68 25.02
CA VAL A 228 8.11 1.12 24.49
C VAL A 228 8.10 1.13 22.96
N GLY A 229 8.59 2.21 22.34
CA GLY A 229 8.54 2.43 20.89
C GLY A 229 9.25 1.36 20.08
N PHE A 230 10.51 1.05 20.40
CA PHE A 230 11.28 0.07 19.62
C PHE A 230 10.81 -1.38 19.78
N PRO A 231 10.55 -1.90 21.00
CA PRO A 231 9.97 -3.23 21.12
C PRO A 231 8.61 -3.35 20.43
N LEU A 232 7.76 -2.32 20.53
CA LEU A 232 6.46 -2.31 19.87
C LEU A 232 6.61 -2.31 18.34
N ALA A 233 7.55 -1.54 17.79
CA ALA A 233 7.86 -1.55 16.37
C ALA A 233 8.38 -2.93 15.92
N ALA A 234 9.22 -3.59 16.71
CA ALA A 234 9.67 -4.95 16.43
C ALA A 234 8.49 -5.95 16.44
N ALA A 235 7.62 -5.88 17.46
CA ALA A 235 6.43 -6.72 17.55
C ALA A 235 5.48 -6.52 16.35
N PHE A 236 5.30 -5.27 15.91
CA PHE A 236 4.55 -4.98 14.69
C PHE A 236 5.20 -5.53 13.43
N SER A 237 6.54 -5.53 13.32
CA SER A 237 7.22 -6.19 12.20
C SER A 237 6.96 -7.70 12.19
N VAL A 238 7.03 -8.35 13.37
CA VAL A 238 6.69 -9.79 13.49
C VAL A 238 5.24 -10.05 13.07
N GLY A 239 4.30 -9.27 13.59
CA GLY A 239 2.88 -9.40 13.24
C GLY A 239 2.63 -9.24 11.74
N SER A 240 3.31 -8.27 11.11
CA SER A 240 3.23 -8.07 9.67
C SER A 240 3.77 -9.27 8.88
N ILE A 241 4.94 -9.81 9.27
CA ILE A 241 5.51 -11.01 8.64
C ILE A 241 4.53 -12.18 8.74
N VAL A 242 3.98 -12.44 9.93
CA VAL A 242 3.01 -13.53 10.15
C VAL A 242 1.76 -13.33 9.29
N ALA A 243 1.23 -12.11 9.22
CA ALA A 243 0.06 -11.80 8.41
C ALA A 243 0.31 -11.95 6.90
N ILE A 244 1.48 -11.50 6.40
CA ILE A 244 1.86 -11.65 4.98
C ILE A 244 2.08 -13.13 4.63
N MET A 245 2.72 -13.90 5.52
CA MET A 245 2.87 -15.35 5.35
C MET A 245 1.52 -16.08 5.41
N GLY A 246 0.61 -15.63 6.28
CA GLY A 246 -0.76 -16.11 6.35
C GLY A 246 -1.54 -15.81 5.06
N MET A 247 -1.40 -14.61 4.51
CA MET A 247 -1.96 -14.22 3.21
C MET A 247 -1.41 -15.12 2.09
N TRP A 248 -0.11 -15.42 2.12
CA TRP A 248 0.52 -16.29 1.13
C TRP A 248 -0.01 -17.72 1.19
N PHE A 249 -0.13 -18.26 2.41
CA PHE A 249 -0.68 -19.59 2.62
C PHE A 249 -2.16 -19.64 2.20
N TYR A 250 -2.94 -18.62 2.54
CA TYR A 250 -4.34 -18.52 2.19
C TYR A 250 -4.56 -18.49 0.67
N VAL A 251 -3.81 -17.66 -0.06
CA VAL A 251 -3.90 -17.57 -1.53
C VAL A 251 -3.48 -18.88 -2.20
N ARG A 252 -2.50 -19.60 -1.64
CA ARG A 252 -2.12 -20.93 -2.14
C ARG A 252 -3.19 -21.99 -1.89
N LYS A 253 -3.87 -21.93 -0.75
CA LYS A 253 -4.94 -22.87 -0.40
C LYS A 253 -6.22 -22.62 -1.19
N TYR A 254 -6.50 -21.36 -1.53
CA TYR A 254 -7.70 -20.94 -2.24
C TYR A 254 -7.35 -20.21 -3.55
N PRO A 255 -6.82 -20.93 -4.57
CA PRO A 255 -6.42 -20.33 -5.84
C PRO A 255 -7.61 -19.74 -6.61
N ASP A 256 -8.82 -20.20 -6.32
CA ASP A 256 -10.08 -19.74 -6.92
C ASP A 256 -10.30 -18.24 -6.77
N ILE A 257 -9.77 -17.62 -5.71
CA ILE A 257 -9.87 -16.17 -5.48
C ILE A 257 -9.19 -15.38 -6.61
N VAL A 258 -8.08 -15.89 -7.13
CA VAL A 258 -7.32 -15.24 -8.23
C VAL A 258 -8.01 -15.47 -9.58
N ALA A 259 -8.70 -16.61 -9.72
CA ALA A 259 -9.42 -16.98 -10.93
C ALA A 259 -10.76 -16.23 -11.05
N TRP A 260 -11.58 -16.30 -10.00
CA TRP A 260 -12.99 -15.91 -9.99
C TRP A 260 -13.28 -14.66 -9.15
N GLY A 261 -12.35 -14.23 -8.30
CA GLY A 261 -12.58 -13.14 -7.35
C GLY A 261 -13.21 -13.63 -6.05
N LEU A 262 -13.71 -12.71 -5.23
CA LEU A 262 -14.29 -13.00 -3.91
C LEU A 262 -15.74 -13.48 -3.96
N ASP A 263 -16.38 -13.46 -5.14
CA ASP A 263 -17.78 -13.82 -5.37
C ASP A 263 -17.91 -14.72 -6.61
N PRO A 264 -17.57 -16.02 -6.50
CA PRO A 264 -17.57 -16.93 -7.64
C PRO A 264 -18.96 -17.11 -8.25
N GLU A 265 -19.99 -17.27 -7.39
CA GLU A 265 -21.38 -17.47 -7.79
C GLU A 265 -21.93 -16.23 -8.51
N GLY A 266 -21.68 -15.03 -7.98
CA GLY A 266 -22.10 -13.80 -8.64
C GLY A 266 -21.35 -13.50 -9.95
N VAL A 267 -20.19 -14.11 -10.20
CA VAL A 267 -19.50 -14.02 -11.50
C VAL A 267 -20.10 -14.98 -12.51
N GLN A 268 -20.37 -16.23 -12.12
CA GLN A 268 -21.03 -17.22 -12.98
C GLN A 268 -22.38 -16.73 -13.48
N VAL A 269 -23.24 -16.21 -12.59
CA VAL A 269 -24.56 -15.66 -12.96
C VAL A 269 -24.45 -14.47 -13.92
N ARG A 270 -23.44 -13.61 -13.76
CA ARG A 270 -23.21 -12.45 -14.66
C ARG A 270 -22.65 -12.83 -16.01
N ASP A 271 -21.83 -13.88 -16.07
CA ASP A 271 -21.30 -14.39 -17.32
C ASP A 271 -22.39 -15.19 -18.07
N GLU A 272 -23.25 -15.92 -17.36
CA GLU A 272 -24.48 -16.52 -17.91
C GLU A 272 -25.46 -15.46 -18.46
N GLU A 273 -25.73 -14.37 -17.73
CA GLU A 273 -26.56 -13.25 -18.21
C GLU A 273 -25.99 -12.53 -19.45
N LYS A 274 -24.66 -12.58 -19.68
CA LYS A 274 -24.04 -12.02 -20.89
C LYS A 274 -24.10 -12.97 -22.09
N ILE A 275 -24.17 -14.28 -21.84
CA ILE A 275 -24.26 -15.31 -22.88
C ILE A 275 -25.69 -15.39 -23.43
N ILE A 276 -26.70 -15.10 -22.60
CA ILE A 276 -28.08 -14.95 -23.06
C ILE A 276 -28.17 -13.65 -23.88
N PRO A 277 -28.52 -13.68 -25.17
CA PRO A 277 -28.76 -12.47 -25.93
C PRO A 277 -29.83 -11.67 -25.20
N ARG A 278 -29.52 -10.43 -24.81
CA ARG A 278 -30.55 -9.48 -24.39
C ARG A 278 -31.51 -9.34 -25.57
N ASP A 279 -32.68 -9.97 -25.45
CA ASP A 279 -33.76 -9.81 -26.40
C ASP A 279 -34.07 -8.31 -26.48
N ASP A 280 -33.85 -7.75 -27.66
CA ASP A 280 -33.86 -6.31 -27.90
C ASP A 280 -35.32 -5.88 -28.04
N ASP A 281 -36.03 -5.80 -26.91
CA ASP A 281 -37.32 -5.12 -26.81
C ASP A 281 -37.11 -3.58 -26.79
N GLN A 282 -36.30 -3.08 -27.72
CA GLN A 282 -36.40 -1.70 -28.17
C GLN A 282 -37.57 -1.61 -29.15
N LYS A 283 -38.73 -1.18 -28.64
CA LYS A 283 -39.80 -0.66 -29.49
C LYS A 283 -39.20 0.40 -30.43
N THR A 284 -39.05 0.04 -31.69
CA THR A 284 -38.73 0.97 -32.78
C THR A 284 -39.75 2.11 -32.76
N PRO A 285 -39.32 3.39 -32.84
CA PRO A 285 -40.25 4.49 -33.02
C PRO A 285 -40.94 4.29 -34.38
N VAL A 286 -42.27 4.17 -34.36
CA VAL A 286 -43.07 4.14 -35.58
C VAL A 286 -42.88 5.49 -36.28
N ASP A 287 -42.26 5.44 -37.45
CA ASP A 287 -42.14 6.55 -38.37
C ASP A 287 -43.54 7.05 -38.73
N ARG A 288 -43.85 8.28 -38.37
CA ARG A 288 -45.04 9.00 -38.85
C ARG A 288 -44.56 10.03 -39.87
N SER A 289 -44.20 9.54 -41.05
CA SER A 289 -44.31 10.32 -42.27
C SER A 289 -45.63 9.97 -42.97
N ASP A 290 -46.30 11.01 -43.46
CA ASP A 290 -47.39 11.03 -44.43
C ASP A 290 -48.81 10.70 -43.95
N ARG A 291 -49.58 11.77 -43.71
CA ARG A 291 -50.86 12.05 -44.42
C ARG A 291 -51.35 13.48 -44.14
N LEU A 292 -51.34 14.27 -45.23
CA LEU A 292 -52.14 15.46 -45.58
C LEU A 292 -51.93 16.76 -44.78
#